data_AF-A0A8W8N0S0-F1
#
_entry.id   AF-A0A8W8N0S0-F1
#
_cell.length_a   1.000
_cell.length_b   1.000
_cell.length_c   1.000
_cell.angle_alpha   90.00
_cell.angle_beta   90.00
_cell.angle_gamma   90.00
#
_symmetry.space_group_name_H-M   'P 1'
#
loop_
_entity.id
_entity.type
_entity.pdbx_description
1 polymer ?
#
loop_
_entity_poly.entity_id
_entity_poly.type
_entity_poly.pdbx_seq_one_letter_code
_entity_poly.pdbx_strand_id
1 'polypeptide(L)'
;MHLDEPGCLFCFLIPFAVRLDYKAKMSEKVRASKSGFGRDVDHKMELNYDREEEAGTPVHIVNWLNQMLEGEHPKCESTDWKSICNYLRDGVALCKLINKLLKQEGRNPVQFQKKVMSPFVAMTNIENFNKGCLEFGLAKEFEFQSGDLWEVRKGPFLNVINCLHSLGFVANSKKVMPCYQGEVTKFLDRD
;
A
#
# COMPACT_ATOMS: atom_id res chain seq x y z
N MET A 1 -68.40 -2.91 17.65
CA MET A 1 -68.73 -2.96 16.20
C MET A 1 -67.41 -3.16 15.48
N HIS A 2 -67.00 -4.40 15.18
CA HIS A 2 -67.38 -5.16 13.97
C HIS A 2 -67.07 -4.36 12.69
N LEU A 3 -65.93 -4.68 12.03
CA LEU A 3 -65.80 -5.50 10.80
C LEU A 3 -65.72 -4.54 9.58
N ASP A 4 -64.89 -4.72 8.56
CA ASP A 4 -64.39 -5.95 7.92
C ASP A 4 -63.15 -5.66 7.06
N GLU A 5 -62.31 -6.67 6.85
CA GLU A 5 -61.21 -6.67 5.88
C GLU A 5 -61.70 -7.02 4.46
N PRO A 6 -60.96 -6.64 3.41
CA PRO A 6 -60.90 -7.44 2.20
C PRO A 6 -59.54 -8.14 2.14
N GLY A 7 -59.54 -9.43 2.47
CA GLY A 7 -58.43 -10.33 2.21
C GLY A 7 -58.10 -10.40 0.73
N CYS A 8 -56.88 -10.01 0.36
CA CYS A 8 -56.27 -10.43 -0.89
C CYS A 8 -55.43 -11.68 -0.59
N LEU A 9 -56.12 -12.82 -0.57
CA LEU A 9 -55.52 -14.15 -0.61
C LEU A 9 -54.76 -14.33 -1.93
N PHE A 10 -53.50 -13.89 -2.01
CA PHE A 10 -52.54 -14.44 -2.99
C PHE A 10 -51.07 -14.32 -2.54
N CYS A 11 -50.81 -14.17 -1.24
CA CYS A 11 -49.45 -14.04 -0.71
C CYS A 11 -48.80 -15.35 -0.18
N PHE A 12 -49.45 -16.51 -0.32
CA PHE A 12 -48.98 -17.77 0.29
C PHE A 12 -48.48 -18.86 -0.66
N LEU A 13 -48.15 -18.55 -1.92
CA LEU A 13 -47.60 -19.53 -2.87
C LEU A 13 -46.36 -19.01 -3.62
N ILE A 14 -45.47 -18.29 -2.93
CA ILE A 14 -44.12 -18.05 -3.45
C ILE A 14 -43.17 -19.02 -2.72
N PRO A 15 -42.51 -19.97 -3.43
CA PRO A 15 -41.55 -20.88 -2.83
C PRO A 15 -40.47 -20.10 -2.06
N PHE A 16 -40.04 -20.64 -0.91
CA PHE A 16 -39.02 -20.00 -0.05
C PHE A 16 -37.74 -19.62 -0.83
N ALA A 17 -37.42 -20.38 -1.88
CA ALA A 17 -36.32 -20.10 -2.82
C ALA A 17 -36.48 -18.77 -3.58
N VAL A 18 -37.68 -18.44 -4.05
CA VAL A 18 -37.94 -17.21 -4.84
C VAL A 18 -37.84 -15.95 -3.95
N ARG A 19 -38.14 -16.08 -2.64
CA ARG A 19 -37.97 -14.99 -1.66
C ARG A 19 -36.51 -14.72 -1.31
N LEU A 20 -35.65 -15.73 -1.42
CA LEU A 20 -34.19 -15.58 -1.29
C LEU A 20 -33.58 -14.96 -2.54
N ASP A 21 -34.05 -15.32 -3.74
CA ASP A 21 -33.59 -14.73 -5.00
C ASP A 21 -33.94 -13.23 -5.13
N TYR A 22 -35.11 -12.80 -4.63
CA TYR A 22 -35.48 -11.37 -4.66
C TYR A 22 -34.63 -10.52 -3.70
N LYS A 23 -34.16 -11.09 -2.59
CA LYS A 23 -33.18 -10.45 -1.70
C LYS A 23 -31.75 -10.50 -2.26
N ALA A 24 -31.39 -11.56 -2.97
CA ALA A 24 -30.09 -11.69 -3.63
C ALA A 24 -29.93 -10.67 -4.78
N LYS A 25 -30.96 -10.48 -5.61
CA LYS A 25 -30.97 -9.48 -6.70
C LYS A 25 -30.98 -8.02 -6.23
N MET A 26 -31.42 -7.73 -5.01
CA MET A 26 -31.39 -6.39 -4.42
C MET A 26 -30.06 -6.05 -3.72
N SER A 27 -29.22 -7.05 -3.43
CA SER A 27 -27.88 -6.86 -2.83
C SER A 27 -26.82 -6.54 -3.89
N GLU A 28 -27.05 -6.92 -5.15
CA GLU A 28 -26.10 -6.76 -6.26
C GLU A 28 -26.29 -5.45 -7.05
N LYS A 29 -26.77 -4.39 -6.37
CA LYS A 29 -26.80 -3.01 -6.88
C LYS A 29 -26.25 -1.98 -5.88
N VAL A 30 -25.39 -2.41 -4.96
CA VAL A 30 -24.76 -1.53 -3.95
C VAL A 30 -23.24 -1.51 -4.13
N ARG A 31 -22.81 -0.82 -5.19
CA ARG A 31 -21.63 0.04 -5.23
C ARG A 31 -21.71 0.75 -6.58
N ALA A 32 -21.94 2.06 -6.57
CA ALA A 32 -21.72 2.86 -7.77
C ALA A 32 -20.33 2.51 -8.30
N SER A 33 -20.21 2.22 -9.61
CA SER A 33 -18.88 2.17 -10.21
C SER A 33 -18.22 3.52 -9.92
N LYS A 34 -16.92 3.54 -9.57
CA LYS A 34 -16.19 4.81 -9.44
C LYS A 34 -16.19 5.50 -10.82
N SER A 35 -17.22 6.27 -11.12
CA SER A 35 -17.29 7.21 -12.24
C SER A 35 -17.22 8.62 -11.66
N GLY A 36 -16.37 9.47 -12.24
CA GLY A 36 -16.17 10.86 -11.84
C GLY A 36 -15.05 11.04 -10.82
N PHE A 37 -14.03 11.82 -11.21
CA PHE A 37 -12.91 12.37 -10.42
C PHE A 37 -11.99 11.37 -9.70
N GLY A 38 -12.51 10.47 -8.84
CA GLY A 38 -11.68 9.52 -8.10
C GLY A 38 -10.97 8.50 -9.00
N ARG A 39 -11.61 8.09 -10.11
CA ARG A 39 -10.98 7.24 -11.13
C ARG A 39 -9.87 7.98 -11.88
N ASP A 40 -10.06 9.26 -12.15
CA ASP A 40 -9.09 10.07 -12.90
C ASP A 40 -7.83 10.33 -12.07
N VAL A 41 -7.99 10.54 -10.76
CA VAL A 41 -6.88 10.63 -9.80
C VAL A 41 -6.12 9.31 -9.71
N ASP A 42 -6.81 8.20 -9.45
CA ASP A 42 -6.18 6.87 -9.36
C ASP A 42 -5.42 6.56 -10.66
N HIS A 43 -6.01 6.84 -11.83
CA HIS A 43 -5.38 6.63 -13.14
C HIS A 43 -4.15 7.53 -13.34
N LYS A 44 -4.21 8.81 -12.95
CA LYS A 44 -3.04 9.70 -13.03
C LYS A 44 -1.89 9.18 -12.16
N MET A 45 -2.18 8.64 -10.98
CA MET A 45 -1.17 8.04 -10.12
C MET A 45 -0.58 6.76 -10.74
N GLU A 46 -1.39 5.93 -11.40
CA GLU A 46 -0.90 4.76 -12.15
C GLU A 46 0.06 5.17 -13.28
N LEU A 47 -0.29 6.19 -14.06
CA LEU A 47 0.61 6.73 -15.09
C LEU A 47 1.91 7.28 -14.51
N ASN A 48 1.85 7.91 -13.33
CA ASN A 48 3.05 8.39 -12.65
C ASN A 48 3.91 7.22 -12.16
N TYR A 49 3.31 6.13 -11.69
CA TYR A 49 4.02 4.90 -11.36
C TYR A 49 4.72 4.31 -12.58
N ASP A 50 4.03 4.26 -13.72
CA ASP A 50 4.60 3.72 -14.96
C ASP A 50 5.86 4.50 -15.38
N ARG A 51 5.86 5.83 -15.20
CA ARG A 51 7.05 6.64 -15.43
C ARG A 51 8.20 6.31 -14.48
N GLU A 52 7.93 6.03 -13.21
CA GLU A 52 8.95 5.56 -12.26
C GLU A 52 9.47 4.16 -12.61
N GLU A 53 8.60 3.28 -13.11
CA GLU A 53 8.97 1.95 -13.59
C GLU A 53 9.88 2.03 -14.82
N GLU A 54 9.54 2.88 -15.80
CA GLU A 54 10.37 3.18 -16.98
C GLU A 54 11.73 3.78 -16.60
N ALA A 55 11.78 4.60 -15.55
CA ALA A 55 13.02 5.16 -15.00
C ALA A 55 13.87 4.13 -14.22
N GLY A 56 13.37 2.91 -13.99
CA GLY A 56 14.09 1.87 -13.26
C GLY A 56 14.07 2.05 -11.74
N THR A 57 13.30 3.01 -11.20
CA THR A 57 13.20 3.27 -9.75
C THR A 57 12.91 1.99 -8.93
N PRO A 58 11.94 1.13 -9.32
CA PRO A 58 11.67 -0.12 -8.61
C PRO A 58 12.87 -1.07 -8.54
N VAL A 59 13.67 -1.14 -9.60
CA VAL A 59 14.87 -2.00 -9.67
C VAL A 59 15.89 -1.56 -8.63
N HIS A 60 16.18 -0.25 -8.55
CA HIS A 60 17.10 0.29 -7.55
C HIS A 60 16.60 0.07 -6.12
N ILE A 61 15.30 0.21 -5.88
CA ILE A 61 14.68 -0.04 -4.56
C ILE A 61 14.85 -1.50 -4.17
N VAL A 62 14.49 -2.45 -5.04
CA VAL A 62 14.59 -3.88 -4.77
C VAL A 62 16.04 -4.30 -4.51
N ASN A 63 16.98 -3.83 -5.34
CA ASN A 63 18.40 -4.12 -5.14
C ASN A 63 18.90 -3.60 -3.80
N TRP A 64 18.56 -2.37 -3.44
CA TRP A 64 18.98 -1.78 -2.17
C TRP A 64 18.34 -2.48 -0.97
N LEU A 65 17.04 -2.79 -1.02
CA LEU A 65 16.36 -3.59 0.00
C LEU A 65 17.03 -4.95 0.20
N ASN A 66 17.31 -5.67 -0.88
CA ASN A 66 17.92 -6.99 -0.83
C ASN A 66 19.34 -6.96 -0.23
N GLN A 67 20.12 -5.93 -0.51
CA GLN A 67 21.45 -5.76 0.08
C GLN A 67 21.37 -5.33 1.55
N MET A 68 20.50 -4.37 1.89
CA MET A 68 20.30 -3.90 3.26
C MET A 68 19.81 -5.04 4.17
N LEU A 69 18.92 -5.89 3.68
CA LEU A 69 18.25 -6.94 4.44
C LEU A 69 18.87 -8.33 4.27
N GLU A 70 20.04 -8.43 3.65
CA GLU A 70 20.72 -9.70 3.43
C GLU A 70 20.90 -10.50 4.73
N GLY A 71 20.49 -11.77 4.71
CA GLY A 71 20.53 -12.66 5.87
C GLY A 71 19.46 -12.40 6.94
N GLU A 72 18.68 -11.33 6.85
CA GLU A 72 17.68 -10.96 7.86
C GLU A 72 16.22 -11.07 7.38
N HIS A 73 15.97 -10.89 6.09
CA HIS A 73 14.64 -11.01 5.48
C HIS A 73 14.76 -11.73 4.12
N PRO A 74 13.76 -12.53 3.70
CA PRO A 74 13.74 -13.11 2.35
C PRO A 74 14.01 -12.05 1.27
N LYS A 75 14.65 -12.42 0.16
CA LYS A 75 14.87 -11.47 -0.94
C LYS A 75 13.56 -11.23 -1.69
N CYS A 76 13.36 -10.01 -2.16
CA CYS A 76 12.33 -9.71 -3.15
C CYS A 76 12.89 -10.13 -4.52
N GLU A 77 12.24 -11.11 -5.16
CA GLU A 77 12.74 -11.76 -6.38
C GLU A 77 12.33 -11.04 -7.68
N SER A 78 11.36 -10.12 -7.59
CA SER A 78 10.82 -9.42 -8.74
C SER A 78 10.75 -7.92 -8.50
N THR A 79 10.83 -7.17 -9.60
CA THR A 79 10.73 -5.71 -9.62
C THR A 79 9.37 -5.21 -10.09
N ASP A 80 8.41 -6.11 -10.36
CA ASP A 80 7.04 -5.71 -10.69
C ASP A 80 6.31 -5.14 -9.47
N TRP A 81 5.48 -4.12 -9.71
CA TRP A 81 4.79 -3.38 -8.64
C TRP A 81 4.03 -4.28 -7.66
N LYS A 82 3.42 -5.36 -8.15
CA LYS A 82 2.54 -6.21 -7.35
C LYS A 82 3.38 -7.11 -6.43
N SER A 83 4.49 -7.65 -6.93
CA SER A 83 5.44 -8.42 -6.13
C SER A 83 6.09 -7.55 -5.06
N ILE A 84 6.53 -6.34 -5.39
CA ILE A 84 7.09 -5.40 -4.39
C ILE A 84 6.02 -5.03 -3.36
N CYS A 85 4.81 -4.71 -3.81
CA CYS A 85 3.69 -4.38 -2.91
C CYS A 85 3.41 -5.53 -1.94
N ASN A 86 3.34 -6.77 -2.41
CA ASN A 86 3.11 -7.95 -1.57
C ASN A 86 4.28 -8.20 -0.61
N TYR A 87 5.52 -8.01 -1.06
CA TYR A 87 6.72 -8.16 -0.25
C TYR A 87 6.77 -7.18 0.93
N LEU A 88 6.34 -5.93 0.72
CA LEU A 88 6.34 -4.89 1.76
C LEU A 88 5.07 -4.88 2.62
N ARG A 89 4.00 -5.57 2.19
CA ARG A 89 2.63 -5.40 2.66
C ARG A 89 2.43 -5.55 4.17
N ASP A 90 3.20 -6.43 4.79
CA ASP A 90 3.09 -6.72 6.22
C ASP A 90 3.87 -5.74 7.12
N GLY A 91 4.62 -4.82 6.51
CA GLY A 91 5.45 -3.82 7.17
C GLY A 91 6.72 -4.37 7.82
N VAL A 92 6.98 -5.67 7.79
CA VAL A 92 8.11 -6.29 8.47
C VAL A 92 9.43 -5.94 7.78
N ALA A 93 9.48 -6.04 6.44
CA ALA A 93 10.66 -5.65 5.67
C ALA A 93 11.00 -4.16 5.86
N LEU A 94 9.96 -3.30 5.85
CA LEU A 94 10.07 -1.86 6.09
C LEU A 94 10.66 -1.55 7.47
N CYS A 95 10.09 -2.11 8.53
CA CYS A 95 10.59 -1.91 9.90
C CYS A 95 12.03 -2.41 10.09
N LYS A 96 12.41 -3.53 9.45
CA LYS A 96 13.80 -4.01 9.47
C LYS A 96 14.75 -3.04 8.77
N LEU A 97 14.34 -2.50 7.61
CA LEU A 97 15.13 -1.54 6.86
C LEU A 97 15.42 -0.30 7.72
N ILE A 98 14.37 0.36 8.24
CA ILE A 98 14.56 1.59 9.00
C ILE A 98 15.33 1.35 10.30
N ASN A 99 15.16 0.20 10.94
CA ASN A 99 15.93 -0.15 12.14
C ASN A 99 17.42 -0.32 11.86
N LYS A 100 17.80 -0.82 10.69
CA LYS A 100 19.22 -0.84 10.28
C LYS A 100 19.77 0.56 10.09
N LEU A 101 19.01 1.44 9.43
CA LEU A 101 19.39 2.83 9.22
C LEU A 101 19.55 3.58 10.55
N LEU A 102 18.57 3.50 11.44
CA LEU A 102 18.61 4.11 12.77
C LEU A 102 19.77 3.58 13.62
N LYS A 103 20.04 2.27 13.56
CA LYS A 103 21.16 1.65 14.29
C LYS A 103 22.52 2.21 13.85
N GLN A 104 22.70 2.52 12.56
CA GLN A 104 23.94 3.12 12.08
C GLN A 104 24.15 4.55 12.62
N GLU A 105 23.08 5.25 12.98
CA GLU A 105 23.14 6.54 13.69
C GLU A 105 23.17 6.41 15.23
N GLY A 106 23.24 5.19 15.77
CA GLY A 106 23.18 4.96 17.21
C GLY A 106 21.83 5.27 17.84
N ARG A 107 20.74 5.29 17.05
CA ARG A 107 19.37 5.54 17.53
C ARG A 107 18.65 4.25 17.91
N ASN A 108 17.61 4.40 18.71
CA ASN A 108 16.77 3.28 19.12
C ASN A 108 15.95 2.74 17.94
N PRO A 109 15.75 1.41 17.85
CA PRO A 109 14.90 0.83 16.82
C PRO A 109 13.42 1.09 17.10
N VAL A 110 12.64 1.23 16.04
CA VAL A 110 11.17 1.18 16.10
C VAL A 110 10.70 -0.23 16.45
N GLN A 111 9.65 -0.30 17.24
CA GLN A 111 9.02 -1.57 17.60
C GLN A 111 8.11 -2.06 16.47
N PHE A 112 8.13 -3.37 16.20
CA PHE A 112 7.27 -3.98 15.19
C PHE A 112 7.03 -5.45 15.51
N GLN A 113 5.93 -6.00 15.00
CA GLN A 113 5.58 -7.41 15.18
C GLN A 113 6.03 -8.20 13.94
N LYS A 114 6.90 -9.20 14.15
CA LYS A 114 7.41 -10.07 13.08
C LYS A 114 6.36 -11.06 12.56
N LYS A 115 5.44 -11.49 13.43
CA LYS A 115 4.36 -12.42 13.08
C LYS A 115 3.09 -11.62 12.88
N VAL A 116 2.75 -11.35 11.62
CA VAL A 116 1.61 -10.51 11.26
C VAL A 116 0.37 -11.38 11.09
N MET A 117 -0.45 -11.41 12.15
CA MET A 117 -1.67 -12.24 12.20
C MET A 117 -2.94 -11.48 11.82
N SER A 118 -2.87 -10.16 11.66
CA SER A 118 -4.03 -9.33 11.31
C SER A 118 -3.65 -8.10 10.49
N PRO A 119 -4.61 -7.54 9.72
CA PRO A 119 -4.43 -6.28 9.00
C PRO A 119 -3.98 -5.11 9.91
N PHE A 120 -4.52 -5.06 11.13
CA PHE A 120 -4.18 -4.03 12.11
C PHE A 120 -2.69 -4.05 12.47
N VAL A 121 -2.11 -5.25 12.63
CA VAL A 121 -0.68 -5.40 12.92
C VAL A 121 0.16 -4.92 11.73
N ALA A 122 -0.23 -5.25 10.49
CA ALA A 122 0.46 -4.79 9.30
C ALA A 122 0.45 -3.25 9.21
N MET A 123 -0.72 -2.64 9.38
CA MET A 123 -0.87 -1.18 9.37
C MET A 123 -0.06 -0.50 10.47
N THR A 124 -0.06 -1.06 11.69
CA THR A 124 0.76 -0.56 12.80
C THR A 124 2.26 -0.63 12.48
N ASN A 125 2.72 -1.73 11.87
CA ASN A 125 4.12 -1.84 11.43
C ASN A 125 4.46 -0.74 10.41
N ILE A 126 3.60 -0.52 9.42
CA ILE A 126 3.79 0.54 8.41
C ILE A 126 3.87 1.93 9.05
N GLU A 127 3.00 2.23 10.01
CA GLU A 127 3.03 3.50 10.74
C GLU A 127 4.31 3.67 11.56
N ASN A 128 4.82 2.60 12.17
CA ASN A 128 6.08 2.64 12.90
C ASN A 128 7.28 2.83 11.96
N PHE A 129 7.23 2.27 10.75
CA PHE A 129 8.22 2.56 9.71
C PHE A 129 8.26 4.06 9.37
N ASN A 130 7.10 4.70 9.14
CA ASN A 130 7.03 6.13 8.84
C ASN A 130 7.64 6.98 9.97
N LYS A 131 7.31 6.68 11.23
CA LYS A 131 7.91 7.36 12.40
C LYS A 131 9.43 7.22 12.40
N GLY A 132 9.95 6.02 12.15
CA GLY A 132 11.39 5.79 12.04
C GLY A 132 12.03 6.58 10.90
N CYS A 133 11.34 6.74 9.76
CA CYS A 133 11.82 7.54 8.64
C CYS A 133 11.94 9.03 9.00
N LEU A 134 10.93 9.58 9.68
CA LEU A 134 10.98 10.95 10.20
C LEU A 134 12.16 11.13 11.16
N GLU A 135 12.34 10.20 12.09
CA GLU A 135 13.46 10.23 13.02
C GLU A 135 14.80 10.19 12.27
N PHE A 136 14.95 9.31 11.28
CA PHE A 136 16.14 9.23 10.45
C PHE A 136 16.41 10.51 9.66
N GLY A 137 15.39 11.34 9.42
CA GLY A 137 15.49 12.66 8.80
C GLY A 137 14.85 12.74 7.41
N LEU A 138 13.96 11.81 7.06
CA LEU A 138 13.13 11.93 5.88
C LEU A 138 12.09 13.04 6.09
N ALA A 139 11.87 13.86 5.06
CA ALA A 139 10.84 14.90 5.12
C ALA A 139 9.44 14.27 5.20
N LYS A 140 8.55 14.90 5.97
CA LYS A 140 7.19 14.42 6.22
C LYS A 140 6.35 14.25 4.94
N GLU A 141 6.66 15.03 3.92
CA GLU A 141 6.01 15.00 2.61
C GLU A 141 6.14 13.63 1.90
N PHE A 142 7.16 12.84 2.27
CA PHE A 142 7.39 11.50 1.74
C PHE A 142 6.79 10.38 2.60
N GLU A 143 6.08 10.70 3.69
CA GLU A 143 5.29 9.70 4.40
C GLU A 143 4.12 9.22 3.53
N PHE A 144 3.80 7.93 3.60
CA PHE A 144 2.64 7.35 2.94
C PHE A 144 1.64 6.81 3.95
N GLN A 145 0.38 6.64 3.55
CA GLN A 145 -0.65 6.11 4.43
C GLN A 145 -0.63 4.57 4.41
N SER A 146 -0.98 3.92 5.52
CA SER A 146 -0.99 2.45 5.57
C SER A 146 -1.90 1.80 4.52
N GLY A 147 -2.98 2.48 4.12
CA GLY A 147 -3.86 2.07 3.02
C GLY A 147 -3.20 2.09 1.63
N ASP A 148 -2.19 2.93 1.41
CA ASP A 148 -1.47 3.04 0.12
C ASP A 148 -0.74 1.73 -0.22
N LEU A 149 -0.33 0.98 0.80
CA LEU A 149 0.35 -0.30 0.68
C LEU A 149 -0.59 -1.49 0.92
N TRP A 150 -1.41 -1.43 1.96
CA TRP A 150 -2.19 -2.58 2.42
C TRP A 150 -3.29 -3.01 1.42
N GLU A 151 -3.88 -2.06 0.70
CA GLU A 151 -5.00 -2.32 -0.23
C GLU A 151 -4.57 -2.93 -1.57
N VAL A 152 -3.27 -2.99 -1.88
CA VAL A 152 -2.72 -3.56 -3.12
C VAL A 152 -3.30 -2.87 -4.37
N ARG A 153 -3.19 -1.54 -4.41
CA ARG A 153 -3.60 -0.72 -5.55
C ARG A 153 -2.38 -0.03 -6.17
N LYS A 154 -2.25 -0.11 -7.50
CA LYS A 154 -1.07 0.38 -8.21
C LYS A 154 -0.86 1.89 -8.05
N GLY A 155 -1.90 2.69 -8.24
CA GLY A 155 -1.83 4.16 -8.09
C GLY A 155 -1.28 4.60 -6.73
N PRO A 156 -1.97 4.32 -5.61
CA PRO A 156 -1.49 4.68 -4.27
C PRO A 156 -0.12 4.10 -3.89
N PHE A 157 0.24 2.92 -4.43
CA PHE A 157 1.54 2.30 -4.19
C PHE A 157 2.72 3.16 -4.66
N LEU A 158 2.50 4.12 -5.58
CA LEU A 158 3.46 5.17 -5.93
C LEU A 158 4.00 5.92 -4.69
N ASN A 159 3.16 6.20 -3.70
CA ASN A 159 3.61 6.90 -2.48
C ASN A 159 4.66 6.09 -1.73
N VAL A 160 4.53 4.75 -1.72
CA VAL A 160 5.50 3.84 -1.10
C VAL A 160 6.83 3.85 -1.85
N ILE A 161 6.78 3.84 -3.19
CA ILE A 161 7.98 3.95 -4.04
C ILE A 161 8.70 5.28 -3.81
N ASN A 162 7.97 6.39 -3.82
CA ASN A 162 8.54 7.73 -3.59
C ASN A 162 9.19 7.85 -2.20
N CYS A 163 8.55 7.28 -1.19
CA CYS A 163 9.08 7.20 0.17
C CYS A 163 10.43 6.47 0.21
N LEU A 164 10.48 5.26 -0.35
CA LEU A 164 11.70 4.43 -0.35
C LEU A 164 12.82 5.04 -1.20
N HIS A 165 12.49 5.60 -2.36
CA HIS A 165 13.43 6.29 -3.24
C HIS A 165 14.09 7.47 -2.50
N SER A 166 13.27 8.31 -1.87
CA SER A 166 13.73 9.47 -1.10
C SER A 166 14.53 9.06 0.14
N LEU A 167 14.08 8.02 0.85
CA LEU A 167 14.82 7.46 1.98
C LEU A 167 16.21 6.96 1.58
N GLY A 168 16.33 6.34 0.41
CA GLY A 168 17.61 5.92 -0.15
C GLY A 168 18.59 7.08 -0.34
N PHE A 169 18.13 8.22 -0.88
CA PHE A 169 18.97 9.41 -0.99
C PHE A 169 19.34 10.03 0.36
N VAL A 170 18.41 10.03 1.32
CA VAL A 170 18.73 10.46 2.70
C VAL A 170 19.82 9.57 3.28
N ALA A 171 19.73 8.26 3.09
CA ALA A 171 20.75 7.30 3.53
C ALA A 171 22.11 7.57 2.89
N ASN A 172 22.14 7.89 1.58
CA ASN A 172 23.37 8.27 0.88
C ASN A 172 23.99 9.54 1.44
N SER A 173 23.18 10.57 1.76
CA SER A 173 23.67 11.82 2.36
C SER A 173 24.38 11.58 3.70
N LYS A 174 23.95 10.52 4.42
CA LYS A 174 24.50 10.07 5.69
C LYS A 174 25.60 9.01 5.55
N LYS A 175 26.01 8.69 4.31
CA LYS A 175 27.07 7.72 3.98
C LYS A 175 26.79 6.30 4.48
N VAL A 176 25.50 5.93 4.54
CA VAL A 176 25.06 4.57 4.85
C VAL A 176 25.52 3.62 3.75
N MET A 177 26.01 2.44 4.17
CA MET A 177 26.33 1.33 3.28
C MET A 177 25.39 0.15 3.53
N PRO A 178 24.96 -0.57 2.47
CA PRO A 178 25.16 -0.29 1.05
C PRO A 178 24.49 1.01 0.55
N CYS A 179 25.15 1.68 -0.39
CA CYS A 179 24.69 2.92 -1.01
C CYS A 179 23.47 2.67 -1.93
N TYR A 180 22.47 3.54 -1.86
CA TYR A 180 21.34 3.54 -2.78
C TYR A 180 21.78 4.05 -4.16
N GLN A 181 21.39 3.36 -5.23
CA GLN A 181 21.85 3.65 -6.61
C GLN A 181 20.75 4.22 -7.51
N GLY A 182 19.63 4.68 -6.94
CA GLY A 182 18.57 5.31 -7.73
C GLY A 182 19.00 6.67 -8.29
N GLU A 183 18.37 7.07 -9.39
CA GLU A 183 18.62 8.34 -10.07
C GLU A 183 17.38 9.24 -10.01
N VAL A 184 17.57 10.56 -9.92
CA VAL A 184 16.46 11.52 -9.95
C VAL A 184 16.12 11.82 -11.41
N THR A 185 15.00 11.28 -11.88
CA THR A 185 14.52 11.54 -13.25
C THR A 185 13.74 12.84 -13.28
N LYS A 186 14.24 13.84 -14.02
CA LYS A 186 13.50 15.07 -14.30
C LYS A 186 12.63 14.84 -15.53
N PHE A 187 11.34 14.63 -15.33
CA PHE A 187 10.37 14.70 -16.43
C PHE A 187 10.23 16.16 -16.83
N LEU A 188 10.80 16.53 -17.98
CA LEU A 188 10.44 17.79 -18.63
C LEU A 188 9.00 17.61 -19.11
N ASP A 189 8.06 18.32 -18.47
CA ASP A 189 6.70 18.43 -18.99
C ASP A 189 6.82 18.97 -20.42
N ARG A 190 6.56 18.13 -21.41
CA ARG A 190 6.36 18.60 -22.78
C ARG A 190 4.94 19.13 -22.84
N ASP A 191 4.83 20.44 -22.71
CA ASP A 191 3.62 21.25 -22.92
C ASP A 191 2.86 20.85 -24.21
#